data_AF-A0A2E0UD41-F1
#
_entry.id   AF-A0A2E0UD41-F1
#
_cell.length_a   1.000
_cell.length_b   1.000
_cell.length_c   1.000
_cell.angle_alpha   90.00
_cell.angle_beta   90.00
_cell.angle_gamma   90.00
#
_symmetry.space_group_name_H-M   'P 1'
#
loop_
_entity.id
_entity.type
_entity.pdbx_description
1 polymer ?
#
loop_
_entity_poly.entity_id
_entity_poly.type
_entity_poly.pdbx_seq_one_letter_code
_entity_poly.pdbx_strand_id
1 'polypeptide(L)'
;MNVYRFFCLLIFLSFSLSSCGSQGASEANSEENRSSTTIIETRPSLVDEDAPDWFGEPVNLHDLDQGDCFNMYAWVSNDRHIELNTHVPCNGPHQFEIYRLVQHPARNGAVWPGDEEMTAFAVSQCYESFEEFVGIIYELSELEIYYLTPNRTNFEHEIAQFRGVHCYLFQDDGSELLGSVRQSFR
;
A
#
# COMPACT_ATOMS: atom_id res chain seq x y z
N MET A 1 -4.36 12.54 -15.50
CA MET A 1 -3.64 13.83 -15.75
C MET A 1 -2.54 14.01 -14.71
N ASN A 2 -1.32 13.62 -15.08
CA ASN A 2 0.01 14.02 -14.59
C ASN A 2 0.20 14.46 -13.13
N VAL A 3 0.85 13.62 -12.31
CA VAL A 3 1.84 14.09 -11.33
C VAL A 3 2.96 13.06 -11.09
N TYR A 4 3.79 12.79 -12.09
CA TYR A 4 5.16 12.31 -11.86
C TYR A 4 6.09 13.16 -12.72
N ARG A 5 6.96 13.94 -12.06
CA ARG A 5 8.21 14.47 -12.62
C ARG A 5 8.88 15.38 -11.60
N PHE A 6 9.82 14.85 -10.82
CA PHE A 6 10.92 15.66 -10.30
C PHE A 6 12.15 14.79 -10.07
N PHE A 7 12.74 14.32 -11.18
CA PHE A 7 14.14 13.93 -11.22
C PHE A 7 14.90 15.10 -11.85
N CYS A 8 15.51 15.94 -11.02
CA CYS A 8 16.48 16.93 -11.45
C CYS A 8 17.67 16.93 -10.50
N LEU A 9 18.72 16.23 -10.96
CA LEU A 9 20.12 16.49 -10.68
C LEU A 9 20.41 17.96 -10.36
N LEU A 10 20.91 18.23 -9.16
CA LEU A 10 21.75 19.41 -8.89
C LEU A 10 22.88 19.04 -7.92
N ILE A 11 24.02 18.70 -8.51
CA ILE A 11 25.34 18.92 -7.92
C ILE A 11 25.50 20.44 -7.78
N PHE A 12 25.86 20.95 -6.59
CA PHE A 12 26.99 21.88 -6.41
C PHE A 12 27.10 22.51 -5.00
N LEU A 13 28.36 22.56 -4.56
CA LEU A 13 29.03 23.50 -3.65
C LEU A 13 28.65 23.58 -2.16
N SER A 14 29.55 22.99 -1.38
CA SER A 14 30.00 23.39 -0.05
C SER A 14 30.15 24.91 0.14
N PHE A 15 29.51 25.44 1.20
CA PHE A 15 29.92 26.66 1.88
C PHE A 15 29.85 26.46 3.39
N SER A 16 31.01 26.50 4.03
CA SER A 16 31.20 26.43 5.49
C SER A 16 31.28 27.85 6.04
N LEU A 17 30.43 28.21 7.01
CA LEU A 17 30.73 29.28 7.97
C LEU A 17 30.16 28.92 9.35
N SER A 18 31.07 28.85 10.32
CA SER A 18 30.82 28.70 11.75
C SER A 18 30.32 30.00 12.37
N SER A 19 29.42 29.91 13.36
CA SER A 19 29.34 30.88 14.46
C SER A 19 28.67 30.26 15.70
N CYS A 20 29.28 30.47 16.87
CA CYS A 20 28.84 30.07 18.20
C CYS A 20 28.57 31.33 19.05
N GLY A 21 27.65 31.26 20.02
CA GLY A 21 27.52 32.24 21.13
C GLY A 21 26.07 32.39 21.61
N SER A 22 25.62 31.70 22.67
CA SER A 22 25.71 31.96 24.13
C SER A 22 24.64 32.92 24.71
N GLN A 23 23.72 32.32 25.46
CA GLN A 23 22.95 32.71 26.67
C GLN A 23 22.91 34.18 27.14
N GLY A 24 21.69 34.62 27.51
CA GLY A 24 21.44 35.75 28.41
C GLY A 24 19.94 35.88 28.73
N ALA A 25 19.57 35.70 30.00
CA ALA A 25 18.24 35.83 30.57
C ALA A 25 18.03 37.22 31.22
N SER A 26 16.80 37.76 31.18
CA SER A 26 16.01 38.33 32.30
C SER A 26 15.06 39.48 31.88
N GLU A 27 13.76 39.19 31.96
CA GLU A 27 12.63 39.96 32.54
C GLU A 27 12.57 41.50 32.48
N ALA A 28 11.45 42.06 31.96
CA ALA A 28 10.28 42.47 32.78
C ALA A 28 9.30 43.41 32.01
N ASN A 29 7.99 43.11 32.14
CA ASN A 29 6.77 43.95 32.03
C ASN A 29 6.50 44.75 30.71
N SER A 30 5.26 44.94 30.23
CA SER A 30 3.91 44.77 30.76
C SER A 30 2.89 44.90 29.61
N GLU A 31 1.74 44.25 29.80
CA GLU A 31 0.40 44.65 29.31
C GLU A 31 0.05 44.53 27.80
N GLU A 32 -0.87 43.57 27.59
CA GLU A 32 -2.16 43.81 26.93
C GLU A 32 -2.17 43.98 25.40
N ASN A 33 -2.25 42.85 24.70
CA ASN A 33 -3.36 42.59 23.75
C ASN A 33 -3.27 41.13 23.25
N ARG A 34 -3.77 40.17 24.05
CA ARG A 34 -3.93 38.79 23.60
C ARG A 34 -5.13 38.73 22.66
N SER A 35 -4.91 39.10 21.40
CA SER A 35 -5.77 38.68 20.31
C SER A 35 -5.48 37.20 20.03
N SER A 36 -5.94 36.33 20.93
CA SER A 36 -6.09 34.91 20.64
C SER A 36 -7.33 34.81 19.75
N THR A 37 -7.13 34.88 18.43
CA THR A 37 -8.10 34.33 17.50
C THR A 37 -8.09 32.82 17.74
N THR A 38 -9.05 32.33 18.53
CA THR A 38 -9.33 30.90 18.63
C THR A 38 -9.86 30.47 17.27
N ILE A 39 -8.98 30.05 16.37
CA ILE A 39 -9.37 29.27 15.22
C ILE A 39 -9.90 27.96 15.81
N ILE A 40 -11.22 27.79 15.80
CA ILE A 40 -11.81 26.49 16.05
C ILE A 40 -11.42 25.65 14.84
N GLU A 41 -10.38 24.84 15.01
CA GLU A 41 -9.99 23.83 14.04
C GLU A 41 -11.05 22.74 14.08
N THR A 42 -12.10 22.90 13.28
CA THR A 42 -13.07 21.83 13.02
C THR A 42 -12.34 20.77 12.21
N ARG A 43 -12.17 19.57 12.78
CA ARG A 43 -11.72 18.40 12.02
C ARG A 43 -12.67 18.20 10.83
N PRO A 44 -12.17 18.20 9.59
CA PRO A 44 -13.00 17.86 8.44
C PRO A 44 -13.60 16.47 8.65
N SER A 45 -14.94 16.37 8.59
CA SER A 45 -15.64 15.10 8.54
C SER A 45 -15.55 14.53 7.13
N LEU A 46 -15.37 13.22 7.02
CA LEU A 46 -15.52 12.52 5.76
C LEU A 46 -16.99 12.54 5.32
N VAL A 47 -17.22 12.53 4.01
CA VAL A 47 -18.57 12.47 3.45
C VAL A 47 -19.03 11.02 3.46
N ASP A 48 -20.16 10.75 4.11
CA ASP A 48 -20.75 9.40 4.11
C ASP A 48 -21.23 9.02 2.71
N GLU A 49 -20.96 7.76 2.34
CA GLU A 49 -21.31 7.12 1.09
C GLU A 49 -22.18 5.89 1.37
N ASP A 50 -23.05 5.54 0.41
CA ASP A 50 -23.77 4.28 0.45
C ASP A 50 -22.79 3.12 0.20
N ALA A 51 -23.02 1.98 0.86
CA ALA A 51 -22.23 0.79 0.59
C ALA A 51 -22.39 0.37 -0.89
N PRO A 52 -21.28 0.05 -1.58
CA PRO A 52 -21.35 -0.37 -2.98
C PRO A 52 -22.09 -1.71 -3.11
N ASP A 53 -22.68 -1.95 -4.27
CA ASP A 53 -23.11 -3.30 -4.65
C ASP A 53 -21.85 -4.10 -5.02
N TRP A 54 -21.47 -5.07 -4.19
CA TRP A 54 -20.27 -5.89 -4.41
C TRP A 54 -20.64 -7.24 -5.01
N PHE A 55 -19.73 -7.79 -5.80
CA PHE A 55 -19.86 -9.12 -6.38
C PHE A 55 -18.86 -10.08 -5.75
N GLY A 56 -19.29 -11.30 -5.47
CA GLY A 56 -18.46 -12.34 -4.86
C GLY A 56 -18.66 -12.49 -3.35
N GLU A 57 -17.88 -13.40 -2.77
CA GLU A 57 -17.95 -13.75 -1.36
C GLU A 57 -16.94 -12.94 -0.55
N PRO A 58 -17.34 -12.26 0.55
CA PRO A 58 -16.40 -11.56 1.43
C PRO A 58 -15.25 -12.44 1.88
N VAL A 59 -14.02 -11.94 1.76
CA VAL A 59 -12.80 -12.70 2.04
C VAL A 59 -11.76 -11.82 2.74
N ASN A 60 -10.88 -12.45 3.51
CA ASN A 60 -9.64 -11.82 3.95
C ASN A 60 -8.60 -12.03 2.85
N LEU A 61 -7.95 -10.96 2.36
CA LEU A 61 -6.96 -11.08 1.29
C LEU A 61 -5.79 -12.01 1.64
N HIS A 62 -5.48 -12.19 2.91
CA HIS A 62 -4.44 -13.11 3.37
C HIS A 62 -4.84 -14.60 3.30
N ASP A 63 -6.12 -14.89 3.02
CA ASP A 63 -6.64 -16.25 2.86
C ASP A 63 -6.77 -16.64 1.37
N LEU A 64 -6.39 -15.76 0.44
CA LEU A 64 -6.43 -16.03 -1.00
C LEU A 64 -5.24 -16.87 -1.45
N ASP A 65 -5.50 -17.86 -2.29
CA ASP A 65 -4.50 -18.74 -2.88
C ASP A 65 -3.97 -18.22 -4.22
N GLN A 66 -2.85 -18.80 -4.68
CA GLN A 66 -2.34 -18.52 -6.03
C GLN A 66 -3.37 -18.96 -7.09
N GLY A 67 -3.74 -18.01 -7.95
CA GLY A 67 -4.76 -18.17 -8.99
C GLY A 67 -6.15 -17.71 -8.58
N ASP A 68 -6.33 -17.22 -7.35
CA ASP A 68 -7.60 -16.65 -6.93
C ASP A 68 -7.77 -15.24 -7.49
N CYS A 69 -9.01 -14.92 -7.88
CA CYS A 69 -9.40 -13.63 -8.41
C CYS A 69 -10.27 -12.90 -7.39
N PHE A 70 -10.05 -11.60 -7.25
CA PHE A 70 -10.70 -10.83 -6.21
C PHE A 70 -10.97 -9.39 -6.62
N ASN A 71 -11.89 -8.77 -5.89
CA ASN A 71 -12.21 -7.36 -5.99
C ASN A 71 -11.97 -6.67 -4.64
N MET A 72 -11.60 -5.40 -4.70
CA MET A 72 -11.47 -4.52 -3.55
C MET A 72 -12.52 -3.40 -3.66
N TYR A 73 -13.24 -3.17 -2.58
CA TYR A 73 -14.24 -2.12 -2.44
C TYR A 73 -13.87 -1.27 -1.24
N ALA A 74 -14.04 0.04 -1.39
CA ALA A 74 -13.86 0.97 -0.30
C ALA A 74 -14.94 2.06 -0.35
N TRP A 75 -15.45 2.44 0.81
CA TRP A 75 -16.41 3.53 0.95
C TRP A 75 -16.29 4.17 2.34
N VAL A 76 -16.84 5.37 2.49
CA VAL A 76 -16.92 6.03 3.80
C VAL A 76 -18.29 5.81 4.42
N SER A 77 -18.33 5.44 5.71
CA SER A 77 -19.57 5.42 6.48
C SER A 77 -19.32 5.76 7.94
N ASN A 78 -20.12 6.66 8.49
CA ASN A 78 -19.99 7.17 9.86
C ASN A 78 -18.59 7.71 10.15
N ASP A 79 -18.04 8.52 9.25
CA ASP A 79 -16.68 9.10 9.36
C ASP A 79 -15.56 8.05 9.46
N ARG A 80 -15.79 6.85 8.91
CA ARG A 80 -14.82 5.75 8.84
C ARG A 80 -14.66 5.25 7.41
N HIS A 81 -13.42 4.96 7.03
CA HIS A 81 -13.13 4.21 5.82
C HIS A 81 -13.43 2.74 6.07
N ILE A 82 -14.24 2.14 5.22
CA ILE A 82 -14.57 0.72 5.24
C ILE A 82 -13.96 0.10 3.99
N GLU A 83 -13.24 -1.00 4.17
CA GLU A 83 -12.68 -1.81 3.11
C GLU A 83 -13.34 -3.19 3.13
N LEU A 84 -13.71 -3.69 1.95
CA LEU A 84 -14.24 -5.02 1.74
C LEU A 84 -13.53 -5.65 0.56
N ASN A 85 -13.10 -6.90 0.73
CA ASN A 85 -12.55 -7.68 -0.37
C ASN A 85 -13.49 -8.86 -0.64
N THR A 86 -13.63 -9.23 -1.90
CA THR A 86 -14.43 -10.39 -2.28
C THR A 86 -13.64 -11.33 -3.17
N HIS A 87 -13.76 -12.62 -2.91
CA HIS A 87 -13.29 -13.65 -3.83
C HIS A 87 -14.36 -13.87 -4.91
N VAL A 88 -13.93 -13.90 -6.18
CA VAL A 88 -14.81 -14.00 -7.36
C VAL A 88 -14.29 -15.05 -8.35
N PRO A 89 -15.18 -15.66 -9.17
CA PRO A 89 -14.74 -16.55 -10.22
C PRO A 89 -13.87 -15.84 -11.27
N CYS A 90 -12.66 -16.37 -11.52
CA CYS A 90 -11.74 -15.83 -12.52
C CYS A 90 -12.27 -15.83 -13.96
N ASN A 91 -13.29 -16.64 -14.27
CA ASN A 91 -13.88 -16.68 -15.63
C ASN A 91 -14.81 -15.48 -15.93
N GLY A 92 -15.11 -14.66 -14.93
CA GLY A 92 -15.84 -13.41 -15.08
C GLY A 92 -14.93 -12.18 -14.94
N PRO A 93 -15.50 -10.97 -15.05
CA PRO A 93 -14.79 -9.74 -14.77
C PRO A 93 -14.33 -9.67 -13.32
N HIS A 94 -13.09 -9.26 -13.10
CA HIS A 94 -12.50 -9.05 -11.77
C HIS A 94 -11.37 -8.03 -11.84
N GLN A 95 -11.06 -7.39 -10.72
CA GLN A 95 -10.06 -6.33 -10.68
C GLN A 95 -8.64 -6.90 -10.57
N PHE A 96 -8.46 -7.97 -9.79
CA PHE A 96 -7.15 -8.47 -9.40
C PHE A 96 -7.07 -9.99 -9.44
N GLU A 97 -5.88 -10.52 -9.76
CA GLU A 97 -5.58 -11.96 -9.66
C GLU A 97 -4.28 -12.17 -8.89
N ILE A 98 -4.29 -13.10 -7.93
CA ILE A 98 -3.10 -13.48 -7.15
C ILE A 98 -2.24 -14.39 -8.03
N TYR A 99 -1.09 -13.90 -8.49
CA TYR A 99 -0.21 -14.70 -9.34
C TYR A 99 0.87 -15.44 -8.57
N ARG A 100 1.17 -15.02 -7.34
CA ARG A 100 2.17 -15.68 -6.50
C ARG A 100 1.91 -15.45 -5.00
N LEU A 101 2.11 -16.52 -4.22
CA LEU A 101 2.29 -16.45 -2.78
C LEU A 101 3.75 -16.70 -2.42
N VAL A 102 4.32 -15.85 -1.58
CA VAL A 102 5.73 -15.94 -1.19
C VAL A 102 5.85 -15.93 0.32
N GLN A 103 6.34 -17.03 0.89
CA GLN A 103 6.59 -17.09 2.32
C GLN A 103 7.88 -16.35 2.68
N HIS A 104 7.81 -15.41 3.64
CA HIS A 104 9.01 -14.77 4.15
C HIS A 104 9.93 -15.80 4.85
N PRO A 105 11.26 -15.79 4.59
CA PRO A 105 12.18 -16.84 5.03
C PRO A 105 12.52 -16.83 6.53
N ALA A 106 12.12 -15.78 7.25
CA ALA A 106 12.35 -15.71 8.69
C ALA A 106 11.67 -16.87 9.44
N ARG A 107 12.34 -17.37 10.49
CA ARG A 107 11.84 -18.47 11.33
C ARG A 107 10.54 -18.07 12.06
N ASN A 108 9.72 -19.05 12.41
CA ASN A 108 8.52 -18.80 13.21
C ASN A 108 8.88 -18.14 14.55
N GLY A 109 8.13 -17.11 14.93
CA GLY A 109 8.41 -16.28 16.11
C GLY A 109 9.57 -15.30 15.94
N ALA A 110 10.12 -15.13 14.73
CA ALA A 110 11.05 -14.04 14.46
C ALA A 110 10.34 -12.70 14.57
N VAL A 111 11.08 -11.70 15.06
CA VAL A 111 10.62 -10.31 15.13
C VAL A 111 10.41 -9.72 13.74
N TRP A 112 9.57 -8.69 13.68
CA TRP A 112 9.33 -7.91 12.47
C TRP A 112 10.65 -7.37 11.88
N PRO A 113 10.96 -7.65 10.61
CA PRO A 113 12.20 -7.17 9.98
C PRO A 113 12.21 -5.64 9.79
N GLY A 114 11.04 -5.01 9.74
CA GLY A 114 10.88 -3.60 9.42
C GLY A 114 10.19 -3.42 8.07
N ASP A 115 9.52 -2.27 7.92
CA ASP A 115 8.65 -2.03 6.76
C ASP A 115 9.45 -1.96 5.45
N GLU A 116 10.65 -1.36 5.49
CA GLU A 116 11.54 -1.25 4.32
C GLU A 116 12.06 -2.62 3.87
N GLU A 117 12.48 -3.48 4.80
CA GLU A 117 12.98 -4.83 4.47
C GLU A 117 11.84 -5.70 3.92
N MET A 118 10.65 -5.66 4.53
CA MET A 118 9.49 -6.39 4.02
C MET A 118 9.07 -5.90 2.63
N THR A 119 9.12 -4.58 2.41
CA THR A 119 8.81 -3.98 1.10
C THR A 119 9.82 -4.41 0.04
N ALA A 120 11.11 -4.34 0.34
CA ALA A 120 12.16 -4.77 -0.60
C ALA A 120 12.04 -6.27 -0.93
N PHE A 121 11.72 -7.10 0.05
CA PHE A 121 11.43 -8.52 -0.15
C PHE A 121 10.22 -8.71 -1.08
N ALA A 122 9.10 -8.05 -0.82
CA ALA A 122 7.90 -8.15 -1.65
C ALA A 122 8.17 -7.72 -3.10
N VAL A 123 8.81 -6.57 -3.31
CA VAL A 123 9.14 -6.04 -4.65
C VAL A 123 9.96 -7.05 -5.45
N SER A 124 11.06 -7.55 -4.89
CA SER A 124 11.92 -8.54 -5.58
C SER A 124 11.14 -9.80 -5.92
N GLN A 125 10.43 -10.38 -4.95
CA GLN A 125 9.79 -11.67 -5.12
C GLN A 125 8.60 -11.63 -6.08
N CYS A 126 7.83 -10.55 -6.05
CA CYS A 126 6.71 -10.37 -6.97
C CYS A 126 7.21 -10.16 -8.40
N TYR A 127 8.16 -9.24 -8.60
CA TYR A 127 8.76 -9.00 -9.91
C TYR A 127 9.39 -10.27 -10.52
N GLU A 128 10.19 -11.01 -9.75
CA GLU A 128 10.86 -12.23 -10.23
C GLU A 128 9.89 -13.37 -10.58
N SER A 129 8.71 -13.41 -9.94
CA SER A 129 7.73 -14.50 -10.14
C SER A 129 6.74 -14.24 -11.27
N PHE A 130 6.70 -13.03 -11.83
CA PHE A 130 5.68 -12.61 -12.79
C PHE A 130 5.69 -13.46 -14.06
N GLU A 131 6.86 -13.61 -14.70
CA GLU A 131 7.01 -14.32 -15.98
C GLU A 131 6.57 -15.78 -15.87
N GLU A 132 6.89 -16.45 -14.75
CA GLU A 132 6.48 -17.84 -14.50
C GLU A 132 4.96 -18.00 -14.58
N PHE A 133 4.20 -17.00 -14.11
CA PHE A 133 2.75 -17.06 -14.11
C PHE A 133 2.13 -16.60 -15.44
N VAL A 134 2.51 -15.43 -15.94
CA VAL A 134 1.88 -14.78 -17.10
C VAL A 134 2.39 -15.32 -18.43
N GLY A 135 3.65 -15.77 -18.49
CA GLY A 135 4.29 -16.32 -19.69
C GLY A 135 5.11 -15.32 -20.50
N ILE A 136 5.14 -14.04 -20.11
CA ILE A 136 6.05 -13.01 -20.64
C ILE A 136 6.68 -12.21 -19.50
N ILE A 137 7.84 -11.60 -19.76
CA ILE A 137 8.48 -10.71 -18.80
C ILE A 137 7.62 -9.47 -18.54
N TYR A 138 7.69 -8.94 -17.31
CA TYR A 138 6.91 -7.81 -16.85
C TYR A 138 7.08 -6.56 -17.75
N GLU A 139 8.30 -6.28 -18.22
CA GLU A 139 8.59 -5.13 -19.09
C GLU A 139 7.85 -5.15 -20.44
N LEU A 140 7.37 -6.32 -20.86
CA LEU A 140 6.63 -6.48 -22.13
C LEU A 140 5.13 -6.65 -21.92
N SER A 141 4.67 -6.68 -20.66
CA SER A 141 3.26 -6.87 -20.32
C SER A 141 2.51 -5.54 -20.27
N GLU A 142 1.21 -5.61 -20.57
CA GLU A 142 0.26 -4.52 -20.29
C GLU A 142 -0.29 -4.56 -18.85
N LEU A 143 0.06 -5.59 -18.07
CA LEU A 143 -0.38 -5.78 -16.71
C LEU A 143 0.56 -5.10 -15.73
N GLU A 144 -0.02 -4.55 -14.67
CA GLU A 144 0.70 -4.00 -13.53
C GLU A 144 0.69 -4.98 -12.35
N ILE A 145 1.69 -4.87 -11.48
CA ILE A 145 1.81 -5.71 -10.28
C ILE A 145 1.77 -4.88 -9.01
N TYR A 146 1.20 -5.47 -7.97
CA TYR A 146 1.29 -4.97 -6.61
C TYR A 146 1.40 -6.13 -5.62
N TYR A 147 1.54 -5.79 -4.34
CA TYR A 147 1.74 -6.76 -3.29
C TYR A 147 0.97 -6.41 -2.02
N LEU A 148 0.47 -7.44 -1.36
CA LEU A 148 0.04 -7.39 0.03
C LEU A 148 1.18 -7.92 0.89
N THR A 149 1.70 -7.07 1.77
CA THR A 149 2.63 -7.47 2.82
C THR A 149 1.85 -7.67 4.12
N PRO A 150 2.31 -8.56 5.01
CA PRO A 150 1.78 -8.57 6.36
C PRO A 150 2.18 -7.28 7.08
N ASN A 151 1.42 -6.87 8.08
CA ASN A 151 1.90 -5.86 9.03
C ASN A 151 2.62 -6.57 10.20
N ARG A 152 3.27 -5.77 11.05
CA ARG A 152 3.96 -6.28 12.25
C ARG A 152 3.08 -7.19 13.11
N THR A 153 1.84 -6.79 13.38
CA THR A 153 0.92 -7.55 14.22
C THR A 153 0.65 -8.94 13.63
N ASN A 154 0.35 -9.00 12.33
CA ASN A 154 0.10 -10.26 11.61
C ASN A 154 1.36 -11.13 11.53
N PHE A 155 2.53 -10.52 11.34
CA PHE A 155 3.79 -11.24 11.19
C PHE A 155 4.27 -11.87 12.50
N GLU A 156 4.11 -11.14 13.62
CA GLU A 156 4.52 -11.57 14.96
C GLU A 156 3.41 -12.37 15.67
N HIS A 157 2.26 -12.59 15.04
CA HIS A 157 1.14 -13.32 15.64
C HIS A 157 1.49 -14.80 15.87
N GLU A 158 1.23 -15.30 17.08
CA GLU A 158 1.68 -16.64 17.50
C GLU A 158 0.97 -17.79 16.78
N ILE A 159 -0.32 -17.61 16.45
CA ILE A 159 -1.18 -18.63 15.85
C ILE A 159 -1.36 -18.42 14.34
N ALA A 160 -1.89 -17.27 13.92
CA ALA A 160 -2.06 -16.90 12.52
C ALA A 160 -0.74 -16.44 11.89
N GLN A 161 -0.09 -17.30 11.11
CA GLN A 161 1.22 -17.03 10.51
C GLN A 161 1.10 -16.32 9.15
N PHE A 162 0.37 -15.21 9.10
CA PHE A 162 0.31 -14.35 7.92
C PHE A 162 1.64 -13.61 7.79
N ARG A 163 2.65 -14.34 7.30
CA ARG A 163 4.04 -13.90 7.17
C ARG A 163 4.49 -13.89 5.71
N GLY A 164 3.58 -14.24 4.81
CA GLY A 164 3.82 -14.27 3.38
C GLY A 164 3.37 -12.99 2.67
N VAL A 165 3.99 -12.74 1.53
CA VAL A 165 3.61 -11.72 0.56
C VAL A 165 2.64 -12.34 -0.44
N HIS A 166 1.54 -11.65 -0.73
CA HIS A 166 0.66 -12.01 -1.83
C HIS A 166 0.94 -11.05 -2.98
N CYS A 167 1.44 -11.57 -4.10
CA CYS A 167 1.66 -10.81 -5.31
C CYS A 167 0.42 -10.92 -6.19
N TYR A 168 -0.12 -9.79 -6.59
CA TYR A 168 -1.28 -9.73 -7.46
C TYR A 168 -1.06 -8.76 -8.61
N LEU A 169 -1.85 -8.93 -9.66
CA LEU A 169 -1.77 -8.15 -10.88
C LEU A 169 -3.12 -7.56 -11.25
N PHE A 170 -3.11 -6.57 -12.14
CA PHE A 170 -4.27 -5.84 -12.63
C PHE A 170 -3.96 -5.13 -13.95
N GLN A 171 -4.99 -4.54 -14.57
CA GLN A 171 -4.84 -3.71 -15.77
C GLN A 171 -4.36 -2.31 -15.41
N ASP A 172 -3.32 -1.79 -16.08
CA ASP A 172 -2.81 -0.42 -15.84
C ASP A 172 -3.89 0.67 -16.00
N ASP A 173 -4.81 0.47 -16.94
CA ASP A 173 -5.88 1.42 -17.23
C ASP A 173 -7.06 1.38 -16.22
N GLY A 174 -6.98 0.50 -15.22
CA GLY A 174 -8.01 0.29 -14.20
C GLY A 174 -9.26 -0.45 -14.70
N SER A 175 -9.23 -0.99 -15.93
CA SER A 175 -10.29 -1.89 -16.40
C SER A 175 -10.25 -3.24 -15.68
N GLU A 176 -11.35 -3.99 -15.74
CA GLU A 176 -11.41 -5.33 -15.20
C GLU A 176 -10.66 -6.32 -16.10
N LEU A 177 -9.99 -7.28 -15.48
CA LEU A 177 -9.51 -8.48 -16.13
C LEU A 177 -10.69 -9.34 -16.58
N LEU A 178 -10.55 -9.97 -17.73
CA LEU A 178 -11.54 -10.89 -18.30
C LEU A 178 -10.91 -12.27 -18.44
N GLY A 179 -11.21 -13.17 -17.52
CA GLY A 179 -10.48 -14.43 -17.43
C GLY A 179 -9.20 -14.31 -16.60
N SER A 180 -8.71 -15.45 -16.12
CA SER A 180 -7.37 -15.54 -15.53
C SER A 180 -6.31 -15.17 -16.58
N VAL A 181 -5.28 -14.43 -16.16
CA VAL A 181 -4.14 -14.06 -17.01
C VAL A 181 -3.02 -15.08 -17.01
N ARG A 182 -3.18 -16.20 -16.30
CA ARG A 182 -2.20 -17.27 -16.26
C ARG A 182 -1.89 -17.77 -17.67
N GLN A 183 -0.61 -17.69 -18.07
CA GLN A 183 -0.14 -18.05 -19.41
C GLN A 183 -0.91 -17.33 -20.53
N SER A 184 -1.38 -16.11 -20.28
CA SER A 184 -2.11 -15.30 -21.27
C SER A 184 -1.19 -14.58 -22.26
N PHE A 185 0.10 -14.44 -21.93
CA PHE A 185 1.09 -13.68 -22.70
C PHE A 185 0.66 -12.23 -22.98
N ARG A 186 -0.08 -11.63 -22.04
CA ARG A 186 -0.54 -10.24 -22.05
C ARG A 186 0.41 -9.34 -21.31
#